data_AF-A0AAV5B400-F1
#
_entry.id   AF-A0AAV5B400-F1
#
_cell.length_a   1.000
_cell.length_b   1.000
_cell.length_c   1.000
_cell.angle_alpha   90.00
_cell.angle_beta   90.00
_cell.angle_gamma   90.00
#
_symmetry.space_group_name_H-M   'P 1'
#
loop_
_entity.id
_entity.type
_entity.pdbx_description
1 polymer ?
#
loop_
_entity_poly.entity_id
_entity_poly.type
_entity_poly.pdbx_seq_one_letter_code
_entity_poly.pdbx_strand_id
1 'polypeptide(L)'
;MSIVLCDLDAWTLFASRAPLRRVPKEEADRALERATCTTADAALVRDLPWRRELDGHVRVLAGAAPEDDVPVHLAVSEGKARHRAKGLVAHRMAMPLAEGSLCSTEQGVLTVSPELYVLMRSRILSPASLAVVVSLLCGRYSPRFDDPSGTSVQCEPVASVASIRSFAKTCEGLWFSRTNVCRVLDCVADGSRSPMETALNVLLAFLRATAGTGCPSRHSTARFT
;
A
#
# COMPACT_ATOMS: atom_id res chain seq x y z
N MET A 1 24.53 5.24 -2.93
CA MET A 1 23.23 5.93 -2.77
C MET A 1 22.14 4.93 -3.09
N SER A 2 21.01 5.01 -2.41
CA SER A 2 19.91 4.05 -2.53
C SER A 2 18.60 4.79 -2.76
N ILE A 3 17.73 4.23 -3.59
CA ILE A 3 16.38 4.75 -3.84
C ILE A 3 15.42 3.76 -3.21
N VAL A 4 14.57 4.23 -2.29
CA VAL A 4 13.56 3.41 -1.63
C VAL A 4 12.18 3.95 -2.00
N LEU A 5 11.43 3.19 -2.77
CA LEU A 5 10.07 3.51 -3.19
C LEU A 5 9.08 3.28 -2.04
N CYS A 6 8.10 4.16 -1.92
CA CYS A 6 7.01 4.00 -0.98
C CYS A 6 5.70 4.56 -1.56
N ASP A 7 4.61 4.40 -0.82
CA ASP A 7 3.32 5.01 -1.16
C ASP A 7 2.89 4.66 -2.62
N LEU A 8 2.52 5.65 -3.43
CA LEU A 8 2.02 5.43 -4.79
C LEU A 8 3.01 4.65 -5.68
N ASP A 9 4.30 4.88 -5.54
CA ASP A 9 5.32 4.21 -6.34
C ASP A 9 5.52 2.75 -5.94
N ALA A 10 5.44 2.45 -4.65
CA ALA A 10 5.43 1.06 -4.18
C ALA A 10 4.20 0.32 -4.71
N TRP A 11 3.02 0.94 -4.63
CA TRP A 11 1.80 0.38 -5.21
C TRP A 11 1.95 0.07 -6.70
N THR A 12 2.48 1.03 -7.46
CA THR A 12 2.66 0.90 -8.92
C THR A 12 3.62 -0.24 -9.26
N LEU A 13 4.70 -0.37 -8.49
CA LEU A 13 5.61 -1.51 -8.62
C LEU A 13 4.93 -2.85 -8.30
N PHE A 14 4.03 -2.90 -7.32
CA PHE A 14 3.25 -4.11 -7.05
C PHE A 14 2.28 -4.43 -8.19
N ALA A 15 1.64 -3.40 -8.73
CA ALA A 15 0.73 -3.53 -9.87
C ALA A 15 1.44 -4.02 -11.14
N SER A 16 2.71 -3.64 -11.34
CA SER A 16 3.53 -4.08 -12.47
C SER A 16 4.00 -5.53 -12.38
N ARG A 17 3.89 -6.15 -11.20
CA ARG A 17 4.33 -7.53 -10.94
C ARG A 17 5.83 -7.75 -11.18
N ALA A 18 6.63 -6.68 -11.08
CA ALA A 18 8.08 -6.81 -11.07
C ALA A 18 8.53 -7.76 -9.94
N PRO A 19 9.45 -8.70 -10.19
CA PRO A 19 9.95 -9.60 -9.15
C PRO A 19 10.54 -8.83 -7.96
N LEU A 20 10.13 -9.23 -6.75
CA LEU A 20 10.61 -8.65 -5.49
C LEU A 20 11.40 -9.68 -4.70
N ARG A 21 12.56 -9.29 -4.18
CA ARG A 21 13.37 -10.12 -3.27
C ARG A 21 13.47 -9.44 -1.92
N ARG A 22 13.25 -10.19 -0.84
CA ARG A 22 13.36 -9.66 0.53
C ARG A 22 14.80 -9.25 0.81
N VAL A 23 14.97 -8.08 1.41
CA VAL A 23 16.28 -7.57 1.82
C VAL A 23 16.48 -7.90 3.31
N PRO A 24 17.64 -8.48 3.71
CA PRO A 24 17.96 -8.70 5.12
C PRO A 24 17.94 -7.40 5.92
N LYS A 25 17.58 -7.49 7.21
CA LYS A 25 17.39 -6.30 8.06
C LYS A 25 18.57 -5.33 8.05
N GLU A 26 19.80 -5.81 8.25
CA GLU A 26 21.00 -4.97 8.29
C GLU A 26 21.27 -4.25 6.96
N GLU A 27 20.95 -4.89 5.83
CA GLU A 27 21.07 -4.28 4.52
C GLU A 27 19.96 -3.26 4.29
N ALA A 28 18.73 -3.56 4.71
CA ALA A 28 17.60 -2.65 4.64
C ALA A 28 17.83 -1.38 5.46
N ASP A 29 18.36 -1.52 6.69
CA ASP A 29 18.71 -0.40 7.57
C ASP A 29 19.79 0.49 6.92
N ARG A 30 20.90 -0.10 6.46
CA ARG A 30 21.96 0.63 5.75
C ARG A 30 21.45 1.32 4.48
N ALA A 31 20.55 0.68 3.76
CA ALA A 31 19.97 1.24 2.56
C ALA A 31 19.04 2.42 2.87
N LEU A 32 18.22 2.36 3.91
CA LEU A 32 17.36 3.49 4.29
C LEU A 32 18.18 4.65 4.86
N GLU A 33 19.23 4.39 5.64
CA GLU A 33 20.17 5.41 6.10
C GLU A 33 20.83 6.15 4.93
N ARG A 34 21.23 5.41 3.89
CA ARG A 34 21.86 5.96 2.67
C ARG A 34 20.85 6.48 1.64
N ALA A 35 19.55 6.34 1.90
CA ALA A 35 18.52 6.67 0.92
C ALA A 35 18.54 8.16 0.55
N THR A 36 18.51 8.45 -0.73
CA THR A 36 18.44 9.82 -1.25
C THR A 36 17.04 10.13 -1.76
N CYS A 37 16.71 11.41 -1.78
CA CYS A 37 15.45 11.90 -2.31
C CYS A 37 15.76 13.16 -3.12
N THR A 38 16.25 12.97 -4.34
CA THR A 38 16.61 14.04 -5.27
C THR A 38 15.70 14.03 -6.50
N THR A 39 15.68 15.13 -7.26
CA THR A 39 14.97 15.20 -8.54
C THR A 39 15.57 14.25 -9.58
N ALA A 40 16.87 13.96 -9.51
CA ALA A 40 17.53 12.96 -10.34
C ALA A 40 17.05 11.54 -10.02
N ASP A 41 16.90 11.20 -8.73
CA ASP A 41 16.32 9.92 -8.30
C ASP A 41 14.88 9.76 -8.83
N ALA A 42 14.08 10.84 -8.73
CA ALA A 42 12.72 10.84 -9.26
C ALA A 42 12.68 10.66 -10.79
N ALA A 43 13.59 11.30 -11.54
CA ALA A 43 13.69 11.12 -12.98
C ALA A 43 14.05 9.68 -13.35
N LEU A 44 15.02 9.08 -12.66
CA LEU A 44 15.40 7.67 -12.84
C LEU A 44 14.18 6.75 -12.62
N VAL A 45 13.43 6.96 -11.55
CA VAL A 45 12.24 6.14 -11.25
C VAL A 45 11.16 6.30 -12.32
N ARG A 46 10.92 7.51 -12.83
CA ARG A 46 10.00 7.74 -13.97
C ARG A 46 10.41 7.00 -15.22
N ASP A 47 11.72 6.84 -15.43
CA ASP A 47 12.28 6.18 -16.60
C ASP A 47 12.30 4.65 -16.53
N LEU A 48 11.99 4.07 -15.36
CA LEU A 48 11.91 2.63 -15.21
C LEU A 48 10.80 2.03 -16.10
N PRO A 49 11.03 0.87 -16.73
CA PRO A 49 10.07 0.29 -17.67
C PRO A 49 8.65 0.12 -17.10
N TRP A 50 8.56 -0.44 -15.89
CA TRP A 50 7.27 -0.65 -15.22
C TRP A 50 6.56 0.66 -14.85
N ARG A 51 7.31 1.74 -14.62
CA ARG A 51 6.74 3.05 -14.28
C ARG A 51 6.19 3.74 -15.52
N ARG A 52 6.94 3.69 -16.63
CA ARG A 52 6.47 4.22 -17.92
C ARG A 52 5.25 3.48 -18.44
N GLU A 53 5.24 2.15 -18.36
CA GLU A 53 4.10 1.33 -18.77
C GLU A 53 2.82 1.68 -17.99
N LEU A 54 2.97 2.01 -16.69
CA LEU A 54 1.87 2.35 -15.80
C LEU A 54 1.67 3.86 -15.62
N ASP A 55 2.21 4.73 -16.48
CA ASP A 55 2.11 6.19 -16.27
C ASP A 55 0.66 6.67 -16.15
N GLY A 56 -0.22 6.19 -17.04
CA GLY A 56 -1.66 6.47 -16.97
C GLY A 56 -2.28 6.01 -15.65
N HIS A 57 -1.93 4.80 -15.20
CA HIS A 57 -2.42 4.23 -13.94
C HIS A 57 -2.03 5.09 -12.74
N VAL A 58 -0.76 5.53 -12.69
CA VAL A 58 -0.24 6.38 -11.62
C VAL A 58 -0.91 7.74 -11.64
N ARG A 59 -1.11 8.34 -12.83
CA ARG A 59 -1.80 9.64 -13.00
C ARG A 59 -3.21 9.62 -12.45
N VAL A 60 -3.99 8.59 -12.78
CA VAL A 60 -5.34 8.41 -12.26
C VAL A 60 -5.34 8.28 -10.74
N LEU A 61 -4.46 7.45 -10.19
CA LEU A 61 -4.36 7.27 -8.74
C LEU A 61 -3.88 8.51 -7.99
N ALA A 62 -3.03 9.33 -8.62
CA ALA A 62 -2.58 10.61 -8.08
C ALA A 62 -3.66 11.71 -8.18
N GLY A 63 -4.70 11.51 -8.99
CA GLY A 63 -5.65 12.56 -9.36
C GLY A 63 -4.99 13.71 -10.11
N ALA A 64 -3.92 13.42 -10.86
CA ALA A 64 -3.14 14.43 -11.57
C ALA A 64 -3.81 14.84 -12.88
N ALA A 65 -3.78 16.14 -13.19
CA ALA A 65 -4.19 16.64 -14.50
C ALA A 65 -3.17 16.19 -15.58
N PRO A 66 -3.56 16.13 -16.87
CA PRO A 66 -2.69 15.69 -17.96
C PRO A 66 -1.37 16.48 -18.06
N GLU A 67 -1.42 17.77 -17.76
CA GLU A 67 -0.32 18.73 -17.75
C GLU A 67 0.56 18.70 -16.50
N ASP A 68 0.14 18.02 -15.43
CA ASP A 68 0.87 17.97 -14.17
C ASP A 68 1.90 16.83 -14.12
N ASP A 69 3.05 17.13 -13.53
CA ASP A 69 4.03 16.12 -13.16
C ASP A 69 3.50 15.30 -11.98
N VAL A 70 3.36 13.98 -12.17
CA VAL A 70 3.05 13.09 -11.06
C VAL A 70 4.26 13.00 -10.13
N PRO A 71 4.09 13.26 -8.82
CA PRO A 71 5.19 13.16 -7.88
C PRO A 71 5.68 11.71 -7.74
N VAL A 72 6.98 11.55 -7.54
CA VAL A 72 7.57 10.28 -7.09
C VAL A 72 7.68 10.29 -5.57
N HIS A 73 7.22 9.22 -4.92
CA HIS A 73 7.16 9.04 -3.49
C HIS A 73 8.34 8.15 -3.04
N LEU A 74 9.33 8.77 -2.40
CA LEU A 74 10.54 8.11 -1.94
C LEU A 74 10.62 8.12 -0.41
N ALA A 75 11.17 7.07 0.18
CA ALA A 75 11.40 6.96 1.60
C ALA A 75 12.83 7.37 1.98
N VAL A 76 12.96 8.08 3.11
CA VAL A 76 14.23 8.48 3.71
C VAL A 76 14.20 8.24 5.22
N SER A 77 15.36 8.06 5.84
CA SER A 77 15.46 7.97 7.30
C SER A 77 14.99 9.26 7.99
N GLU A 78 14.44 9.15 9.20
CA GLU A 78 13.88 10.27 9.97
C GLU A 78 14.84 11.45 10.18
N GLY A 79 16.15 11.19 10.29
CA GLY A 79 17.18 12.22 10.43
C GLY A 79 17.33 13.13 9.21
N LYS A 80 16.69 12.80 8.07
CA LYS A 80 16.70 13.62 6.86
C LYS A 80 15.49 14.54 6.80
N ALA A 81 15.68 15.72 6.20
CA ALA A 81 14.61 16.70 6.04
C ALA A 81 13.46 16.12 5.21
N ARG A 82 12.22 16.26 5.71
CA ARG A 82 11.03 16.05 4.88
C ARG A 82 11.00 17.23 3.91
N HIS A 83 11.15 16.96 2.63
CA HIS A 83 11.11 17.99 1.60
C HIS A 83 10.19 17.57 0.48
N ARG A 84 9.42 18.53 -0.03
CA ARG A 84 8.60 18.38 -1.24
C ARG A 84 9.24 19.28 -2.28
N ALA A 85 9.84 18.67 -3.30
CA ALA A 85 10.30 19.38 -4.48
C ALA A 85 9.27 19.21 -5.60
N LYS A 86 9.36 19.99 -6.67
CA LYS A 86 8.51 19.80 -7.84
C LYS A 86 8.68 18.36 -8.35
N GLY A 87 7.57 17.61 -8.41
CA GLY A 87 7.57 16.21 -8.84
C GLY A 87 8.18 15.20 -7.84
N LEU A 88 8.38 15.53 -6.57
CA LEU A 88 9.00 14.61 -5.60
C LEU A 88 8.45 14.80 -4.18
N VAL A 89 8.15 13.69 -3.51
CA VAL A 89 7.68 13.65 -2.13
C VAL A 89 8.58 12.72 -1.31
N ALA A 90 9.25 13.28 -0.31
CA ALA A 90 10.01 12.52 0.67
C ALA A 90 9.11 12.07 1.84
N HIS A 91 9.07 10.76 2.10
CA HIS A 91 8.41 10.16 3.26
C HIS A 91 9.44 9.73 4.28
N ARG A 92 9.25 10.14 5.54
CA ARG A 92 10.13 9.71 6.62
C ARG A 92 9.75 8.33 7.11
N MET A 93 10.76 7.51 7.31
CA MET A 93 10.63 6.19 7.91
C MET A 93 11.50 6.10 9.17
N ALA A 94 10.86 5.62 10.25
CA ALA A 94 11.51 5.36 11.51
C ALA A 94 12.51 4.21 11.38
N MET A 95 13.59 4.31 12.15
CA MET A 95 14.67 3.33 12.22
C MET A 95 14.81 2.83 13.66
N PRO A 96 15.30 1.58 13.88
CA PRO A 96 15.61 0.56 12.87
C PRO A 96 14.36 -0.05 12.26
N LEU A 97 14.49 -0.62 11.06
CA LEU A 97 13.41 -1.32 10.37
C LEU A 97 13.15 -2.71 10.97
N ALA A 98 11.92 -3.20 10.85
CA ALA A 98 11.62 -4.60 11.10
C ALA A 98 12.21 -5.47 9.99
N GLU A 99 12.53 -6.73 10.29
CA GLU A 99 13.01 -7.67 9.28
C GLU A 99 11.99 -7.85 8.15
N GLY A 100 12.46 -7.85 6.90
CA GLY A 100 11.58 -7.96 5.72
C GLY A 100 10.81 -6.68 5.37
N SER A 101 11.19 -5.53 5.96
CA SER A 101 10.59 -4.22 5.67
C SER A 101 10.81 -3.72 4.25
N LEU A 102 11.92 -4.09 3.62
CA LEU A 102 12.26 -3.70 2.27
C LEU A 102 12.38 -4.90 1.33
N CYS A 103 12.08 -4.67 0.06
CA CYS A 103 12.34 -5.57 -1.05
C CYS A 103 13.23 -4.87 -2.08
N SER A 104 14.09 -5.63 -2.76
CA SER A 104 14.85 -5.18 -3.92
C SER A 104 14.18 -5.62 -5.22
N THR A 105 14.38 -4.82 -6.26
CA THR A 105 13.98 -5.12 -7.64
C THR A 105 15.22 -5.40 -8.49
N GLU A 106 15.02 -6.05 -9.63
CA GLU A 106 16.11 -6.31 -10.60
C GLU A 106 16.63 -5.03 -11.27
N GLN A 107 15.84 -3.95 -11.24
CA GLN A 107 16.18 -2.64 -11.78
C GLN A 107 16.96 -1.75 -10.79
N GLY A 108 17.47 -2.32 -9.69
CA GLY A 108 18.40 -1.62 -8.79
C GLY A 108 17.75 -0.58 -7.86
N VAL A 109 16.42 -0.60 -7.73
CA VAL A 109 15.70 0.19 -6.73
C VAL A 109 15.18 -0.70 -5.60
N LEU A 110 14.99 -0.12 -4.43
CA LEU A 110 14.34 -0.77 -3.30
C LEU A 110 12.91 -0.28 -3.18
N THR A 111 12.05 -1.05 -2.53
CA THR A 111 10.69 -0.65 -2.19
C THR A 111 10.37 -1.11 -0.78
N VAL A 112 9.45 -0.44 -0.10
CA VAL A 112 8.81 -1.00 1.09
C VAL A 112 8.13 -2.32 0.72
N SER A 113 8.16 -3.29 1.62
CA SER A 113 7.45 -4.55 1.37
C SER A 113 5.93 -4.34 1.30
N PRO A 114 5.18 -5.24 0.63
CA PRO A 114 3.73 -5.20 0.63
C PRO A 114 3.11 -5.15 2.03
N GLU A 115 3.72 -5.85 3.00
CA GLU A 115 3.25 -5.85 4.39
C GLU A 115 3.49 -4.51 5.08
N LEU A 116 4.67 -3.91 4.90
CA LEU A 116 4.96 -2.59 5.45
C LEU A 116 4.11 -1.51 4.78
N TYR A 117 3.88 -1.62 3.47
CA TYR A 117 2.98 -0.75 2.74
C TYR A 117 1.59 -0.73 3.37
N VAL A 118 1.01 -1.89 3.71
CA VAL A 118 -0.31 -1.97 4.37
C VAL A 118 -0.32 -1.24 5.72
N LEU A 119 0.73 -1.40 6.54
CA LEU A 119 0.87 -0.69 7.84
C LEU A 119 1.05 0.83 7.69
N MET A 120 1.72 1.27 6.63
CA MET A 120 1.84 2.70 6.30
C MET A 120 0.48 3.26 5.87
N ARG A 121 -0.23 2.56 4.99
CA ARG A 121 -1.54 2.98 4.47
C ARG A 121 -2.64 2.93 5.53
N SER A 122 -2.55 2.05 6.53
CA SER A 122 -3.53 1.96 7.63
C SER A 122 -3.61 3.21 8.51
N ARG A 123 -2.66 4.15 8.37
CA ARG A 123 -2.65 5.44 9.08
C ARG A 123 -3.54 6.49 8.40
N ILE A 124 -3.83 6.30 7.12
CA ILE A 124 -4.53 7.29 6.29
C ILE A 124 -5.80 6.76 5.64
N LEU A 125 -5.92 5.44 5.47
CA LEU A 125 -7.09 4.82 4.87
C LEU A 125 -8.14 4.45 5.91
N SER A 126 -9.41 4.56 5.51
CA SER A 126 -10.51 3.96 6.25
C SER A 126 -10.36 2.43 6.31
N PRO A 127 -10.98 1.74 7.29
CA PRO A 127 -10.93 0.28 7.35
C PRO A 127 -11.41 -0.42 6.07
N ALA A 128 -12.47 0.09 5.44
CA ALA A 128 -12.99 -0.48 4.19
C ALA A 128 -12.01 -0.29 3.02
N SER A 129 -11.44 0.90 2.88
CA SER A 129 -10.42 1.18 1.85
C SER A 129 -9.16 0.36 2.07
N LEU A 130 -8.73 0.17 3.32
CA LEU A 130 -7.61 -0.70 3.66
C LEU A 130 -7.90 -2.16 3.32
N ALA A 131 -9.13 -2.63 3.57
CA ALA A 131 -9.56 -3.99 3.22
C ALA A 131 -9.48 -4.25 1.71
N VAL A 132 -9.89 -3.27 0.90
CA VAL A 132 -9.73 -3.34 -0.56
C VAL A 132 -8.26 -3.42 -0.95
N VAL A 133 -7.40 -2.57 -0.38
CA VAL A 133 -5.94 -2.60 -0.67
C VAL A 133 -5.33 -3.96 -0.30
N VAL A 134 -5.65 -4.50 0.87
CA VAL A 134 -5.17 -5.83 1.28
C VAL A 134 -5.66 -6.92 0.32
N SER A 135 -6.93 -6.89 -0.04
CA SER A 135 -7.53 -7.85 -0.98
C SER A 135 -6.88 -7.80 -2.35
N LEU A 136 -6.45 -6.63 -2.81
CA LEU A 136 -5.74 -6.47 -4.09
C LEU A 136 -4.30 -7.01 -4.04
N LEU A 137 -3.59 -6.82 -2.92
CA LEU A 137 -2.23 -7.37 -2.75
C LEU A 137 -2.22 -8.89 -2.59
N CYS A 138 -3.26 -9.43 -1.94
CA CYS A 138 -3.45 -10.86 -1.71
C CYS A 138 -4.28 -11.54 -2.82
N GLY A 139 -4.76 -10.76 -3.78
CA GLY A 139 -5.66 -11.19 -4.84
C GLY A 139 -4.92 -11.70 -6.07
N ARG A 140 -5.67 -12.36 -6.94
CA ARG A 140 -5.20 -12.90 -8.23
C ARG A 140 -5.51 -11.99 -9.42
N TYR A 141 -5.82 -10.72 -9.15
CA TYR A 141 -6.06 -9.73 -10.19
C TYR A 141 -5.44 -8.36 -9.84
N SER A 142 -5.20 -7.56 -10.87
CA SER A 142 -4.76 -6.17 -10.77
C SER A 142 -5.67 -5.27 -11.61
N PRO A 143 -6.38 -4.30 -11.00
CA PRO A 143 -7.21 -3.36 -11.76
C PRO A 143 -6.33 -2.43 -12.59
N ARG A 144 -6.77 -2.08 -13.81
CA ARG A 144 -6.18 -1.02 -14.62
C ARG A 144 -7.05 0.24 -14.46
N PHE A 145 -6.68 1.12 -13.52
CA PHE A 145 -7.46 2.34 -13.23
C PHE A 145 -7.46 3.36 -14.37
N ASP A 146 -6.50 3.24 -15.27
CA ASP A 146 -6.36 4.00 -16.51
C ASP A 146 -7.23 3.47 -17.65
N ASP A 147 -7.84 2.29 -17.51
CA ASP A 147 -8.75 1.73 -18.49
C ASP A 147 -10.21 2.04 -18.10
N PRO A 148 -10.91 2.92 -18.83
CA PRO A 148 -12.30 3.27 -18.54
C PRO A 148 -13.27 2.10 -18.71
N SER A 149 -12.88 1.02 -19.40
CA SER A 149 -13.70 -0.20 -19.50
C SER A 149 -13.70 -1.06 -18.23
N GLY A 150 -12.84 -0.72 -17.25
CA GLY A 150 -12.78 -1.42 -15.97
C GLY A 150 -12.03 -2.75 -16.02
N THR A 151 -11.11 -2.91 -16.98
CA THR A 151 -10.34 -4.14 -17.16
C THR A 151 -9.46 -4.45 -15.95
N SER A 152 -9.29 -5.74 -15.69
CA SER A 152 -8.31 -6.25 -14.74
C SER A 152 -7.45 -7.33 -15.38
N VAL A 153 -6.20 -7.42 -14.96
CA VAL A 153 -5.25 -8.43 -15.42
C VAL A 153 -5.13 -9.50 -14.35
N GLN A 154 -5.19 -10.78 -14.72
CA GLN A 154 -4.93 -11.87 -13.79
C GLN A 154 -3.44 -11.92 -13.45
N CYS A 155 -3.12 -12.19 -12.18
CA CYS A 155 -1.74 -12.15 -11.68
C CYS A 155 -1.60 -13.01 -10.42
N GLU A 156 -0.37 -13.32 -10.03
CA GLU A 156 -0.12 -13.90 -8.72
C GLU A 156 -0.12 -12.83 -7.61
N PRO A 157 -0.55 -13.19 -6.39
CA PRO A 157 -0.55 -12.27 -5.26
C PRO A 157 0.87 -11.90 -4.84
N VAL A 158 1.06 -10.65 -4.41
CA VAL A 158 2.35 -10.13 -3.91
C VAL A 158 2.50 -10.27 -2.40
N ALA A 159 1.41 -10.59 -1.70
CA ALA A 159 1.35 -10.82 -0.27
C ALA A 159 0.30 -11.89 0.07
N SER A 160 0.24 -12.28 1.33
CA SER A 160 -0.88 -13.07 1.86
C SER A 160 -1.39 -12.44 3.15
N VAL A 161 -2.63 -12.73 3.52
CA VAL A 161 -3.19 -12.32 4.83
C VAL A 161 -2.31 -12.81 5.97
N ALA A 162 -1.78 -14.03 5.85
CA ALA A 162 -0.85 -14.60 6.83
C ALA A 162 0.47 -13.83 6.92
N SER A 163 1.08 -13.46 5.79
CA SER A 163 2.36 -12.72 5.80
C SER A 163 2.18 -11.32 6.39
N ILE A 164 1.11 -10.62 6.03
CA ILE A 164 0.79 -9.30 6.58
C ILE A 164 0.56 -9.39 8.09
N ARG A 165 -0.20 -10.40 8.55
CA ARG A 165 -0.44 -10.62 9.98
C ARG A 165 0.85 -10.90 10.74
N SER A 166 1.74 -11.71 10.17
CA SER A 166 3.03 -12.06 10.77
C SER A 166 3.92 -10.83 10.89
N PHE A 167 4.09 -10.07 9.81
CA PHE A 167 4.91 -8.86 9.79
C PHE A 167 4.36 -7.77 10.72
N ALA A 168 3.04 -7.61 10.81
CA ALA A 168 2.44 -6.67 11.76
C ALA A 168 2.77 -6.97 13.23
N LYS A 169 3.05 -8.24 13.58
CA LYS A 169 3.48 -8.63 14.94
C LYS A 169 4.93 -8.25 15.21
N THR A 170 5.78 -8.18 14.19
CA THR A 170 7.20 -7.81 14.35
C THR A 170 7.43 -6.31 14.49
N CYS A 171 6.42 -5.48 14.16
CA CYS A 171 6.50 -4.02 14.26
C CYS A 171 6.00 -3.50 15.62
N GLU A 172 6.85 -3.52 16.64
CA GLU A 172 6.49 -3.12 18.02
C GLU A 172 6.12 -1.63 18.15
N GLY A 173 6.78 -0.73 17.40
CA GLY A 173 6.54 0.72 17.43
C GLY A 173 5.28 1.20 16.69
N LEU A 174 4.49 0.29 16.12
CA LEU A 174 3.36 0.60 15.23
C LEU A 174 2.01 0.14 15.80
N TRP A 175 1.80 0.20 17.12
CA TRP A 175 0.59 -0.32 17.78
C TRP A 175 -0.73 0.08 17.11
N PHE A 176 -0.90 1.36 16.79
CA PHE A 176 -2.13 1.86 16.16
C PHE A 176 -2.34 1.27 14.76
N SER A 177 -1.29 1.30 13.93
CA SER A 177 -1.33 0.68 12.60
C SER A 177 -1.60 -0.82 12.69
N ARG A 178 -0.90 -1.53 13.57
CA ARG A 178 -1.10 -2.97 13.83
C ARG A 178 -2.54 -3.27 14.19
N THR A 179 -3.14 -2.50 15.09
CA THR A 179 -4.53 -2.70 15.52
C THR A 179 -5.50 -2.54 14.35
N ASN A 180 -5.34 -1.50 13.55
CA ASN A 180 -6.19 -1.26 12.37
C ASN A 180 -6.02 -2.37 11.33
N VAL A 181 -4.78 -2.76 11.04
CA VAL A 181 -4.49 -3.84 10.09
C VAL A 181 -5.10 -5.15 10.58
N CYS A 182 -4.85 -5.58 11.82
CA CYS A 182 -5.39 -6.84 12.33
C CYS A 182 -6.91 -6.92 12.25
N ARG A 183 -7.63 -5.83 12.57
CA ARG A 183 -9.10 -5.77 12.43
C ARG A 183 -9.55 -5.98 10.98
N VAL A 184 -8.84 -5.38 10.03
CA VAL A 184 -9.15 -5.52 8.60
C VAL A 184 -8.79 -6.91 8.08
N LEU A 185 -7.72 -7.53 8.60
CA LEU A 185 -7.31 -8.87 8.19
C LEU A 185 -8.34 -9.96 8.56
N ASP A 186 -9.24 -9.69 9.50
CA ASP A 186 -10.35 -10.59 9.84
C ASP A 186 -11.52 -10.47 8.84
N CYS A 187 -11.51 -9.43 8.00
CA CYS A 187 -12.55 -9.09 7.03
C CYS A 187 -12.17 -9.37 5.57
N VAL A 188 -11.00 -9.96 5.33
CA VAL A 188 -10.44 -10.18 3.98
C VAL A 188 -9.95 -11.62 3.85
N ALA A 189 -9.97 -12.13 2.62
CA ALA A 189 -9.50 -13.46 2.29
C ALA A 189 -8.47 -13.40 1.16
N ASP A 190 -7.55 -14.36 1.14
CA ASP A 190 -6.58 -14.51 0.07
C ASP A 190 -7.27 -14.93 -1.24
N GLY A 191 -6.71 -14.51 -2.38
CA GLY A 191 -6.99 -15.10 -3.68
C GLY A 191 -8.24 -14.60 -4.42
N SER A 192 -8.84 -13.48 -4.00
CA SER A 192 -9.92 -12.82 -4.76
C SER A 192 -9.55 -12.68 -6.24
N ARG A 193 -10.45 -13.03 -7.15
CA ARG A 193 -10.18 -13.12 -8.60
C ARG A 193 -10.77 -12.00 -9.42
N SER A 194 -11.59 -11.13 -8.82
CA SER A 194 -12.22 -10.01 -9.51
C SER A 194 -12.53 -8.82 -8.59
N PRO A 195 -12.70 -7.61 -9.17
CA PRO A 195 -13.16 -6.44 -8.42
C PRO A 195 -14.48 -6.67 -7.67
N MET A 196 -15.44 -7.36 -8.30
CA MET A 196 -16.75 -7.63 -7.73
C MET A 196 -16.67 -8.59 -6.53
N GLU A 197 -15.82 -9.61 -6.60
CA GLU A 197 -15.57 -10.53 -5.48
C GLU A 197 -14.94 -9.80 -4.29
N THR A 198 -13.95 -8.93 -4.54
CA THR A 198 -13.37 -8.09 -3.48
C THR A 198 -14.42 -7.19 -2.85
N ALA A 199 -15.24 -6.50 -3.65
CA ALA A 199 -16.29 -5.63 -3.14
C ALA A 199 -17.32 -6.39 -2.29
N LEU A 200 -17.74 -7.57 -2.75
CA LEU A 200 -18.67 -8.44 -2.02
C LEU A 200 -18.07 -8.94 -0.69
N ASN A 201 -16.83 -9.43 -0.70
CA ASN A 201 -16.15 -9.92 0.49
C ASN A 201 -16.02 -8.82 1.54
N VAL A 202 -15.57 -7.63 1.14
CA VAL A 202 -15.46 -6.48 2.03
C VAL A 202 -16.83 -6.08 2.57
N LEU A 203 -17.85 -5.94 1.71
CA LEU A 203 -19.20 -5.56 2.13
C LEU A 203 -19.78 -6.55 3.15
N LEU A 204 -19.73 -7.85 2.86
CA LEU A 204 -20.26 -8.89 3.74
C LEU A 204 -19.52 -8.94 5.09
N ALA A 205 -18.20 -8.78 5.08
CA ALA A 205 -17.41 -8.75 6.30
C ALA A 205 -17.75 -7.55 7.19
N PHE A 206 -17.90 -6.36 6.60
CA PHE A 206 -18.28 -5.17 7.34
C PHE A 206 -19.72 -5.23 7.85
N LEU A 207 -20.67 -5.77 7.08
CA LEU A 207 -22.05 -5.99 7.54
C LEU A 207 -22.11 -6.97 8.72
N ARG A 208 -21.31 -8.03 8.71
CA ARG A 208 -21.23 -8.98 9.82
C ARG A 208 -20.65 -8.34 11.08
N ALA A 209 -19.62 -7.51 10.93
CA ALA A 209 -19.02 -6.79 12.05
C ALA A 209 -20.01 -5.81 12.70
N THR A 210 -20.84 -5.11 11.91
CA THR A 210 -21.85 -4.18 12.42
C THR A 210 -23.11 -4.86 12.94
N ALA A 211 -23.49 -6.02 12.40
CA ALA A 211 -24.59 -6.83 12.92
C ALA A 211 -24.26 -7.52 14.25
N GLY A 212 -22.97 -7.79 14.51
CA GLY A 212 -22.48 -8.32 15.79
C GLY A 212 -22.36 -7.28 16.92
N THR A 213 -22.28 -6.00 16.59
CA THR A 213 -22.49 -4.91 17.55
C THR A 213 -23.98 -4.64 17.63
N GLY A 214 -24.64 -5.17 18.67
CA GLY A 214 -26.10 -5.13 18.87
C GLY A 214 -26.75 -3.88 18.28
N CYS A 215 -27.54 -4.09 17.23
CA CYS A 215 -28.46 -3.10 16.71
C CYS A 215 -29.20 -2.48 17.92
N PRO A 216 -29.16 -1.15 18.15
CA PRO A 216 -30.00 -0.58 19.18
C PRO A 216 -31.42 -0.91 18.76
N SER A 217 -32.06 -1.78 19.55
CA SER A 217 -33.49 -2.07 19.42
C SER A 217 -34.19 -0.73 19.22
N ARG A 218 -34.82 -0.55 18.06
CA ARG A 218 -35.80 0.50 17.87
C ARG A 218 -36.93 0.21 18.86
N HIS A 219 -36.82 0.73 20.07
CA HIS A 219 -37.98 0.88 20.92
C HIS A 219 -38.76 2.06 20.36
N SER A 220 -39.79 1.71 19.59
CA SER A 220 -40.92 2.59 19.37
C SER A 220 -41.47 3.02 20.72
N THR A 221 -41.45 4.31 21.00
CA THR A 221 -42.52 4.92 21.79
C THR A 221 -42.85 6.25 21.14
N ALA A 222 -43.81 6.20 20.23
CA ALA A 222 -44.74 7.31 20.13
C ALA A 222 -45.41 7.44 21.51
N ARG A 223 -45.19 8.57 22.17
CA ARG A 223 -46.14 9.08 23.17
C ARG A 223 -46.54 10.46 22.69
N PHE A 224 -47.75 10.52 22.15
CA PHE A 224 -48.56 11.72 22.19
C PHE A 224 -48.91 11.98 23.66
N THR A 225 -48.47 13.13 24.17
CA THR A 225 -49.22 14.03 25.05
C THR A 225 -48.56 15.39 24.95
#